data_AF-A0A924NIC5-F1
#
_entry.id   AF-A0A924NIC5-F1
#
_cell.length_a   1.000
_cell.length_b   1.000
_cell.length_c   1.000
_cell.angle_alpha   90.00
_cell.angle_beta   90.00
_cell.angle_gamma   90.00
#
_symmetry.space_group_name_H-M   'P 1'
#
loop_
_entity.id
_entity.type
_entity.pdbx_description
1 polymer ?
#
loop_
_entity_poly.entity_id
_entity_poly.type
_entity_poly.pdbx_seq_one_letter_code
_entity_poly.pdbx_strand_id
1 'polypeptide(L)'
;MTHVSGLLLGVLITLTLLAILTRLTGFRTQKPGDFAATGPAFDMRLHLNGPILCEGVIYGPLGRVSSRFVADMHGSWEGNTGTLAETFRYDTGVVQERCWTLRVDDAGAIIADAPDLVGSGSGTQQGPAVQMKYRIKLDASAGGHELNVIDWMYLMENGTIMNRSQFRKFGLPVAELIATMRKVV
;
A
#
# COMPACT_ATOMS: atom_id res chain seq x y z
N MET A 1 33.02 3.60 -38.23
CA MET A 1 32.92 3.67 -36.75
C MET A 1 31.93 4.73 -36.27
N THR A 2 31.71 5.83 -36.99
CA THR A 2 30.81 6.96 -36.62
C THR A 2 29.32 6.59 -36.54
N HIS A 3 28.81 5.76 -37.45
CA HIS A 3 27.39 5.38 -37.46
C HIS A 3 26.97 4.49 -36.28
N VAL A 4 27.86 3.59 -35.84
CA VAL A 4 27.61 2.70 -34.69
C VAL A 4 27.61 3.50 -33.39
N SER A 5 28.55 4.45 -33.23
CA SER A 5 28.59 5.35 -32.08
C SER A 5 27.34 6.24 -31.99
N GLY A 6 26.85 6.76 -33.12
CA GLY A 6 25.61 7.54 -33.17
C GLY A 6 24.37 6.72 -32.77
N LEU A 7 24.27 5.47 -33.25
CA LEU A 7 23.19 4.55 -32.88
C LEU A 7 23.21 4.23 -31.38
N LEU A 8 24.38 3.88 -30.83
CA LEU A 8 24.54 3.56 -29.41
C LEU A 8 24.18 4.75 -28.51
N LEU A 9 24.56 5.97 -28.91
CA LEU A 9 24.19 7.19 -28.20
C LEU A 9 22.67 7.44 -28.24
N GLY A 10 22.04 7.25 -29.41
CA GLY A 10 20.59 7.36 -29.56
C GLY A 10 19.82 6.35 -28.69
N VAL A 11 20.28 5.10 -28.63
CA VAL A 11 19.72 4.07 -27.74
C VAL A 11 19.87 4.47 -26.28
N LEU A 12 21.06 4.93 -25.87
CA LEU A 12 21.30 5.35 -24.49
C LEU A 12 20.40 6.52 -24.07
N ILE A 13 20.24 7.53 -24.94
CA ILE A 13 19.35 8.67 -24.68
C ILE A 13 17.91 8.18 -24.53
N THR A 14 17.45 7.31 -25.45
CA THR A 14 16.09 6.77 -25.42
C THR A 14 15.81 5.97 -24.15
N LEU A 15 16.73 5.09 -23.75
CA LEU A 15 16.61 4.31 -22.52
C LEU A 15 16.61 5.21 -21.28
N THR A 16 17.43 6.27 -21.29
CA THR A 16 17.47 7.25 -20.20
C THR A 16 16.15 8.02 -20.09
N LEU A 17 15.61 8.50 -21.21
CA LEU A 17 14.33 9.19 -21.26
C LEU A 17 13.20 8.28 -20.79
N LEU A 18 13.19 7.01 -21.20
CA LEU A 18 12.21 6.02 -20.75
C LEU A 18 12.32 5.76 -19.24
N ALA A 19 13.54 5.67 -18.70
CA ALA A 19 13.78 5.52 -17.26
C ALA A 19 13.34 6.76 -16.46
N ILE A 20 13.46 7.97 -17.03
CA ILE A 20 12.97 9.20 -16.42
C ILE A 20 11.43 9.22 -16.46
N LEU A 21 10.82 8.93 -17.61
CA LEU A 21 9.36 8.96 -17.78
C LEU A 21 8.67 8.00 -16.81
N THR A 22 9.22 6.79 -16.63
CA THR A 22 8.70 5.79 -15.68
C THR A 22 8.84 6.21 -14.21
N ARG A 23 9.69 7.19 -13.89
CA ARG A 23 9.79 7.80 -12.56
C ARG A 23 8.87 9.00 -12.38
N LEU A 24 8.59 9.72 -13.46
CA LEU A 24 7.75 10.92 -13.46
C LEU A 24 6.26 10.63 -13.69
N THR A 25 5.89 9.37 -13.93
CA THR A 25 4.51 8.95 -14.18
C THR A 25 4.15 7.75 -13.30
N GLY A 26 2.87 7.66 -12.94
CA GLY A 26 2.30 6.49 -12.25
C GLY A 26 2.24 6.59 -10.73
N PHE A 27 1.96 5.45 -10.09
CA PHE A 27 1.53 5.34 -8.70
C PHE A 27 2.43 6.03 -7.64
N ARG A 28 3.73 6.17 -7.92
CA ARG A 28 4.71 6.76 -6.99
C ARG A 28 4.69 8.29 -6.98
N THR A 29 4.11 8.94 -7.97
CA THR A 29 4.12 10.41 -8.08
C THR A 29 3.08 11.06 -7.18
N GLN A 30 2.06 10.30 -6.77
CA GLN A 30 1.01 10.75 -5.88
C GLN A 30 1.57 11.09 -4.49
N LYS A 31 1.10 12.20 -3.92
CA LYS A 31 1.52 12.72 -2.62
C LYS A 31 0.30 13.03 -1.75
N PRO A 32 0.41 12.92 -0.41
CA PRO A 32 -0.70 13.27 0.49
C PRO A 32 -1.23 14.70 0.26
N GLY A 33 -0.32 15.64 -0.04
CA GLY A 33 -0.66 17.03 -0.32
C GLY A 33 -1.61 17.25 -1.50
N ASP A 34 -1.68 16.30 -2.44
CA ASP A 34 -2.61 16.37 -3.58
C ASP A 34 -4.08 16.33 -3.12
N PHE A 35 -4.34 15.84 -1.89
CA PHE A 35 -5.66 15.65 -1.31
C PHE A 35 -6.05 16.70 -0.25
N ALA A 36 -5.15 17.61 0.11
CA ALA A 36 -5.29 18.51 1.26
C ALA A 36 -6.58 19.35 1.29
N ALA A 37 -7.09 19.74 0.11
CA ALA A 37 -8.28 20.58 -0.05
C ALA A 37 -9.53 19.80 -0.48
N THR A 38 -9.52 18.47 -0.31
CA THR A 38 -10.61 17.58 -0.74
C THR A 38 -11.20 16.83 0.46
N GLY A 39 -12.44 16.35 0.32
CA GLY A 39 -13.14 15.58 1.34
C GLY A 39 -13.81 14.32 0.74
N PRO A 40 -14.39 13.45 1.59
CA PRO A 40 -14.47 13.53 3.06
C PRO A 40 -13.09 13.38 3.74
N ALA A 41 -12.95 13.81 4.99
CA ALA A 41 -11.68 13.64 5.72
C ALA A 41 -11.53 12.21 6.25
N PHE A 42 -10.44 11.53 5.89
CA PHE A 42 -10.09 10.23 6.41
C PHE A 42 -9.29 10.38 7.72
N ASP A 43 -9.97 10.14 8.84
CA ASP A 43 -9.33 9.89 10.14
C ASP A 43 -9.21 8.39 10.43
N MET A 44 -7.99 7.85 10.52
CA MET A 44 -7.77 6.43 10.82
C MET A 44 -8.39 6.00 12.15
N ARG A 45 -8.38 6.87 13.16
CA ARG A 45 -8.91 6.59 14.51
C ARG A 45 -10.41 6.33 14.51
N LEU A 46 -11.11 6.88 13.52
CA LEU A 46 -12.56 6.70 13.34
C LEU A 46 -12.84 5.58 12.32
N HIS A 47 -12.26 5.71 11.13
CA HIS A 47 -12.65 4.88 9.98
C HIS A 47 -12.05 3.47 10.06
N LEU A 48 -10.92 3.29 10.75
CA LEU A 48 -10.30 1.98 11.02
C LEU A 48 -10.53 1.50 12.46
N ASN A 49 -11.67 1.84 13.09
CA ASN A 49 -12.03 1.39 14.45
C ASN A 49 -13.25 0.44 14.46
N GLY A 50 -13.21 -0.63 15.25
CA GLY A 50 -14.24 -1.65 15.29
C GLY A 50 -14.16 -2.68 14.14
N PRO A 51 -15.21 -3.48 13.92
CA PRO A 51 -15.21 -4.57 12.95
C PRO A 51 -15.30 -4.07 11.51
N ILE A 52 -14.44 -4.59 10.66
CA ILE A 52 -14.27 -4.22 9.26
C ILE A 52 -14.16 -5.49 8.44
N LEU A 53 -14.91 -5.57 7.34
CA LEU A 53 -14.75 -6.61 6.34
C LEU A 53 -13.91 -6.05 5.20
N CYS A 54 -12.87 -6.79 4.83
CA CYS A 54 -11.98 -6.46 3.73
C CYS A 54 -12.01 -7.54 2.67
N GLU A 55 -12.05 -7.14 1.41
CA GLU A 55 -12.08 -8.04 0.25
C GLU A 55 -11.08 -7.52 -0.77
N GLY A 56 -10.22 -8.38 -1.30
CA GLY A 56 -9.15 -7.92 -2.18
C GLY A 56 -8.67 -8.91 -3.22
N VAL A 57 -7.96 -8.35 -4.19
CA VAL A 57 -7.35 -9.05 -5.32
C VAL A 57 -5.89 -8.64 -5.39
N ILE A 58 -5.02 -9.65 -5.50
CA ILE A 58 -3.58 -9.47 -5.67
C ILE A 58 -3.25 -9.77 -7.13
N TYR A 59 -2.47 -8.88 -7.73
CA TYR A 59 -1.96 -8.97 -9.08
C TYR A 59 -0.45 -9.21 -9.04
N GLY A 60 0.01 -10.13 -9.88
CA GLY A 60 1.44 -10.37 -10.10
C GLY A 60 2.11 -9.27 -10.96
N PRO A 61 3.42 -9.40 -11.24
CA PRO A 61 4.20 -8.37 -11.93
C PRO A 61 3.76 -8.12 -13.37
N LEU A 62 3.07 -9.08 -13.99
CA LEU A 62 2.53 -9.00 -15.34
C LEU A 62 1.07 -8.50 -15.37
N GLY A 63 0.54 -8.01 -14.25
CA GLY A 63 -0.83 -7.49 -14.13
C GLY A 63 -1.92 -8.57 -14.14
N ARG A 64 -1.55 -9.85 -14.06
CA ARG A 64 -2.51 -10.97 -13.94
C ARG A 64 -2.88 -11.18 -12.49
N VAL A 65 -4.15 -11.50 -12.22
CA VAL A 65 -4.59 -11.92 -10.89
C VAL A 65 -3.80 -13.15 -10.45
N SER A 66 -3.19 -13.07 -9.28
CA SER A 66 -2.43 -14.17 -8.67
C SER A 66 -3.19 -14.83 -7.51
N SER A 67 -3.98 -14.06 -6.75
CA SER A 67 -4.82 -14.58 -5.65
C SER A 67 -5.90 -13.56 -5.28
N ARG A 68 -6.92 -14.03 -4.58
CA ARG A 68 -7.98 -13.21 -3.98
C ARG A 68 -8.11 -13.57 -2.50
N PHE A 69 -8.57 -12.63 -1.69
CA PHE A 69 -8.77 -12.85 -0.27
C PHE A 69 -10.01 -12.15 0.26
N VAL A 70 -10.51 -12.68 1.38
CA VAL A 70 -11.42 -11.99 2.29
C VAL A 70 -10.73 -11.93 3.65
N ALA A 71 -10.78 -10.80 4.33
CA ALA A 71 -10.21 -10.63 5.64
C ALA A 71 -11.21 -10.04 6.61
N ASP A 72 -11.28 -10.63 7.80
CA ASP A 72 -11.95 -10.01 8.93
C ASP A 72 -10.92 -9.15 9.65
N MET A 73 -11.25 -7.88 9.86
CA MET A 73 -10.39 -6.91 10.50
C MET A 73 -11.08 -6.33 11.73
N HIS A 74 -10.32 -6.06 12.77
CA HIS A 74 -10.80 -5.40 13.97
C HIS A 74 -9.82 -4.33 14.40
N GLY A 75 -10.27 -3.08 14.29
CA GLY A 75 -9.53 -1.94 14.82
C GLY A 75 -9.90 -1.67 16.26
N SER A 76 -8.92 -1.29 17.08
CA SER A 76 -9.15 -0.78 18.43
C SER A 76 -8.28 0.44 18.63
N TRP A 77 -8.87 1.56 19.06
CA TRP A 77 -8.16 2.83 19.22
C TRP A 77 -8.35 3.41 20.61
N GLU A 78 -7.24 3.85 21.19
CA GLU A 78 -7.18 4.60 22.45
C GLU A 78 -6.42 5.92 22.20
N GLY A 79 -7.19 6.99 22.00
CA GLY A 79 -6.65 8.29 21.61
C GLY A 79 -5.92 8.22 20.27
N ASN A 80 -4.61 8.46 20.29
CA ASN A 80 -3.75 8.54 19.11
C ASN A 80 -3.01 7.23 18.78
N THR A 81 -3.22 6.17 19.57
CA THR A 81 -2.65 4.84 19.32
C THR A 81 -3.76 3.82 19.10
N GLY A 82 -3.58 2.93 18.14
CA GLY A 82 -4.53 1.85 17.91
C GLY A 82 -3.87 0.60 17.38
N THR A 83 -4.60 -0.51 17.44
CA THR A 83 -4.24 -1.77 16.81
C THR A 83 -5.23 -2.10 15.69
N LEU A 84 -4.74 -2.81 14.68
CA LEU A 84 -5.58 -3.34 13.60
C LEU A 84 -5.22 -4.81 13.42
N ALA A 85 -6.03 -5.67 14.02
CA ALA A 85 -5.93 -7.12 13.86
C ALA A 85 -6.63 -7.54 12.57
N GLU A 86 -6.01 -8.41 11.79
CA GLU A 86 -6.45 -8.82 10.46
C GLU A 86 -6.29 -10.33 10.30
N THR A 87 -7.36 -11.03 9.94
CA THR A 87 -7.35 -12.46 9.63
C THR A 87 -7.74 -12.65 8.17
N PHE A 88 -6.76 -12.88 7.31
CA PHE A 88 -6.91 -13.10 5.89
C PHE A 88 -7.22 -14.56 5.57
N ARG A 89 -8.19 -14.79 4.68
CA ARG A 89 -8.49 -16.08 4.06
C ARG A 89 -8.32 -15.96 2.56
N TYR A 90 -7.30 -16.62 2.04
CA TYR A 90 -6.99 -16.62 0.61
C TYR A 90 -7.77 -17.70 -0.14
N ASP A 91 -7.98 -17.50 -1.43
CA ASP A 91 -8.63 -18.49 -2.30
C ASP A 91 -7.82 -19.78 -2.50
N THR A 92 -6.56 -19.79 -2.07
CA THR A 92 -5.70 -20.98 -1.97
C THR A 92 -6.00 -21.84 -0.74
N GLY A 93 -6.84 -21.37 0.18
CA GLY A 93 -7.12 -22.01 1.47
C GLY A 93 -6.13 -21.62 2.58
N VAL A 94 -5.12 -20.80 2.28
CA VAL A 94 -4.19 -20.26 3.29
C VAL A 94 -4.93 -19.26 4.18
N VAL A 95 -4.69 -19.35 5.49
CA VAL A 95 -5.12 -18.35 6.47
C VAL A 95 -3.88 -17.67 7.01
N GLN A 96 -3.93 -16.33 7.08
CA GLN A 96 -2.82 -15.53 7.59
C GLN A 96 -3.36 -14.51 8.59
N GLU A 97 -2.69 -14.38 9.72
CA GLU A 97 -3.01 -13.37 10.72
C GLU A 97 -1.95 -12.29 10.73
N ARG A 98 -2.39 -11.05 10.90
CA ARG A 98 -1.52 -9.89 11.01
C ARG A 98 -2.10 -8.92 12.03
N CYS A 99 -1.23 -8.20 12.72
CA CYS A 99 -1.67 -7.17 13.65
C CYS A 99 -0.74 -5.98 13.55
N TRP A 100 -1.31 -4.84 13.18
CA TRP A 100 -0.62 -3.56 13.18
C TRP A 100 -0.77 -2.86 14.51
N THR A 101 0.25 -2.12 14.91
CA THR A 101 0.19 -1.06 15.92
C THR A 101 0.44 0.26 15.22
N LEU A 102 -0.53 1.18 15.29
CA LEU A 102 -0.55 2.44 14.58
C LEU A 102 -0.55 3.59 15.58
N ARG A 103 0.25 4.62 15.28
CA ARG A 103 0.26 5.88 16.03
C ARG A 103 0.04 7.02 15.05
N VAL A 104 -0.94 7.88 15.33
CA VAL A 104 -1.31 9.02 14.48
C VAL A 104 -1.22 10.29 15.31
N ASP A 105 -0.43 11.26 14.87
CA ASP A 105 -0.37 12.56 15.53
C ASP A 105 -1.45 13.53 15.02
N ASP A 106 -1.56 14.69 15.67
CA ASP A 106 -2.59 15.69 15.35
C ASP A 106 -2.35 16.38 14.00
N ALA A 107 -1.12 16.30 13.46
CA ALA A 107 -0.78 16.78 12.13
C ALA A 107 -1.06 15.74 11.03
N GLY A 108 -1.46 14.52 11.42
CA GLY A 108 -1.78 13.41 10.52
C GLY A 108 -0.56 12.57 10.14
N ALA A 109 0.60 12.74 10.77
CA ALA A 109 1.73 11.84 10.57
C ALA A 109 1.48 10.49 11.27
N ILE A 110 1.92 9.40 10.63
CA ILE A 110 1.63 8.05 11.06
C ILE A 110 2.94 7.26 11.25
N ILE A 111 3.02 6.54 12.35
CA ILE A 111 4.03 5.48 12.57
C ILE A 111 3.29 4.15 12.64
N ALA A 112 3.81 3.14 11.95
CA ALA A 112 3.23 1.80 11.93
C ALA A 112 4.26 0.74 12.31
N ASP A 113 3.90 -0.13 13.24
CA ASP A 113 4.71 -1.25 13.67
C ASP A 113 3.90 -2.54 13.46
N ALA A 114 4.55 -3.62 13.00
CA ALA A 114 3.98 -4.96 13.05
C ALA A 114 5.12 -6.00 13.05
N PRO A 115 4.85 -7.25 13.50
CA PRO A 115 5.90 -8.27 13.64
C PRO A 115 6.61 -8.65 12.33
N ASP A 116 5.93 -8.47 11.19
CA ASP A 116 6.41 -8.82 9.86
C ASP A 116 7.08 -7.65 9.13
N LEU A 117 7.20 -6.49 9.77
CA LEU A 117 7.95 -5.36 9.21
C LEU A 117 9.44 -5.44 9.53
N VAL A 118 10.24 -4.95 8.59
CA VAL A 118 11.66 -4.64 8.81
C VAL A 118 11.77 -3.18 9.22
N GLY A 119 11.79 -2.94 10.55
CA GLY A 119 11.70 -1.60 11.15
C GLY A 119 10.27 -1.06 11.18
N SER A 120 10.10 0.22 11.47
CA SER A 120 8.78 0.87 11.48
C SER A 120 8.40 1.40 10.10
N GLY A 121 7.12 1.30 9.77
CA GLY A 121 6.49 2.03 8.69
C GLY A 121 6.24 3.50 9.05
N SER A 122 6.07 4.32 8.02
CA SER A 122 5.74 5.74 8.12
C SER A 122 4.56 6.05 7.22
N GLY A 123 3.79 7.08 7.54
CA GLY A 123 2.66 7.48 6.71
C GLY A 123 2.14 8.88 7.00
N THR A 124 1.12 9.25 6.25
CA THR A 124 0.41 10.52 6.41
C THR A 124 -1.06 10.35 6.03
N GLN A 125 -1.97 10.82 6.88
CA GLN A 125 -3.38 11.03 6.53
C GLN A 125 -3.61 12.50 6.14
N GLN A 126 -4.27 12.73 5.02
CA GLN A 126 -4.58 14.08 4.53
C GLN A 126 -5.78 14.05 3.58
N GLY A 127 -6.78 14.90 3.86
CA GLY A 127 -8.05 14.88 3.12
C GLY A 127 -8.68 13.48 3.15
N PRO A 128 -9.21 12.95 2.04
CA PRO A 128 -9.75 11.59 1.95
C PRO A 128 -8.70 10.48 1.90
N ALA A 129 -7.40 10.79 1.96
CA ALA A 129 -6.37 9.82 1.64
C ALA A 129 -5.43 9.54 2.82
N VAL A 130 -5.00 8.28 2.93
CA VAL A 130 -3.92 7.84 3.80
C VAL A 130 -2.85 7.19 2.94
N GLN A 131 -1.60 7.63 3.08
CA GLN A 131 -0.44 6.96 2.50
C GLN A 131 0.36 6.28 3.60
N MET A 132 0.69 5.01 3.40
CA MET A 132 1.62 4.25 4.22
C MET A 132 2.82 3.79 3.38
N LYS A 133 4.00 3.79 4.00
CA LYS A 133 5.25 3.31 3.43
C LYS A 133 5.96 2.45 4.46
N TYR A 134 6.21 1.20 4.10
CA TYR A 134 6.85 0.24 4.99
C TYR A 134 7.62 -0.81 4.22
N ARG A 135 8.43 -1.60 4.93
CA ARG A 135 9.11 -2.76 4.38
C ARG A 135 8.59 -4.01 5.09
N ILE A 136 8.01 -4.91 4.32
CA ILE A 136 7.47 -6.19 4.82
C ILE A 136 8.45 -7.31 4.48
N LYS A 137 8.60 -8.27 5.38
CA LYS A 137 9.27 -9.54 5.14
C LYS A 137 8.20 -10.62 4.98
N LEU A 138 8.12 -11.20 3.78
CA LEU A 138 7.19 -12.29 3.52
C LEU A 138 7.58 -13.54 4.31
N ASP A 139 6.60 -14.38 4.61
CA ASP A 139 6.84 -15.69 5.20
C ASP A 139 7.76 -16.56 4.35
N ALA A 140 8.45 -17.51 4.99
CA ALA A 140 9.37 -18.42 4.31
C ALA A 140 8.69 -19.24 3.20
N SER A 141 7.44 -19.65 3.41
CA SER A 141 6.61 -20.34 2.41
C SER A 141 6.33 -19.48 1.17
N ALA A 142 6.34 -18.16 1.33
CA ALA A 142 6.20 -17.16 0.27
C ALA A 142 7.56 -16.61 -0.23
N GLY A 143 8.66 -17.28 0.12
CA GLY A 143 10.01 -16.98 -0.36
C GLY A 143 10.87 -16.10 0.56
N GLY A 144 10.35 -15.67 1.72
CA GLY A 144 11.15 -14.95 2.73
C GLY A 144 11.62 -13.56 2.29
N HIS A 145 11.07 -13.03 1.19
CA HIS A 145 11.57 -11.82 0.55
C HIS A 145 11.17 -10.56 1.30
N GLU A 146 12.09 -9.59 1.36
CA GLU A 146 11.77 -8.23 1.79
C GLU A 146 11.26 -7.40 0.62
N LEU A 147 10.10 -6.78 0.80
CA LEU A 147 9.44 -5.95 -0.19
C LEU A 147 9.17 -4.57 0.38
N ASN A 148 9.46 -3.53 -0.40
CA ASN A 148 9.03 -2.17 -0.06
C ASN A 148 7.61 -1.98 -0.56
N VAL A 149 6.75 -1.44 0.30
CA VAL A 149 5.33 -1.21 0.00
C VAL A 149 5.04 0.28 0.07
N ILE A 150 4.33 0.77 -0.95
CA ILE A 150 3.58 2.02 -0.87
C ILE A 150 2.12 1.62 -0.90
N ASP A 151 1.42 1.97 0.16
CA ASP A 151 0.02 1.65 0.33
C ASP A 151 -0.80 2.92 0.43
N TRP A 152 -1.91 2.93 -0.28
CA TRP A 152 -2.82 4.06 -0.33
C TRP A 152 -4.22 3.60 0.01
N MET A 153 -4.84 4.29 0.95
CA MET A 153 -6.24 4.11 1.29
C MET A 153 -7.00 5.41 1.00
N TYR A 154 -8.20 5.31 0.46
CA TYR A 154 -9.06 6.44 0.10
C TYR A 154 -10.44 6.22 0.70
N LEU A 155 -10.89 7.19 1.50
CA LEU A 155 -12.23 7.21 2.02
C LEU A 155 -13.19 7.73 0.94
N MET A 156 -14.16 6.89 0.59
CA MET A 156 -15.21 7.23 -0.35
C MET A 156 -16.37 7.93 0.40
N GLU A 157 -17.19 8.70 -0.33
CA GLU A 157 -18.33 9.45 0.26
C GLU A 157 -19.34 8.54 0.99
N ASN A 158 -19.43 7.27 0.60
CA ASN A 158 -20.30 6.28 1.23
C ASN A 158 -19.67 5.59 2.46
N GLY A 159 -18.48 6.02 2.90
CA GLY A 159 -17.76 5.44 4.03
C GLY A 159 -16.96 4.17 3.72
N THR A 160 -17.01 3.65 2.49
CA THR A 160 -16.12 2.55 2.07
C THR A 160 -14.70 3.08 1.92
N ILE A 161 -13.72 2.29 2.31
CA ILE A 161 -12.31 2.60 2.06
C ILE A 161 -11.82 1.78 0.87
N MET A 162 -11.39 2.46 -0.18
CA MET A 162 -10.68 1.83 -1.29
C MET A 162 -9.20 1.76 -0.95
N ASN A 163 -8.60 0.59 -1.11
CA ASN A 163 -7.19 0.38 -0.86
C ASN A 163 -6.47 -0.06 -2.14
N ARG A 164 -5.28 0.52 -2.36
CA ARG A 164 -4.36 0.12 -3.42
C ARG A 164 -2.95 0.12 -2.88
N SER A 165 -2.27 -1.02 -2.94
CA SER A 165 -0.88 -1.16 -2.52
C SER A 165 0.00 -1.62 -3.68
N GLN A 166 1.24 -1.13 -3.74
CA GLN A 166 2.24 -1.59 -4.69
C GLN A 166 3.47 -2.11 -3.96
N PHE A 167 3.83 -3.36 -4.24
CA PHE A 167 4.97 -4.06 -3.67
C PHE A 167 6.13 -4.02 -4.64
N ARG A 168 7.32 -3.70 -4.13
CA ARG A 168 8.54 -3.55 -4.93
C ARG A 168 9.72 -4.31 -4.35
N LYS A 169 10.44 -5.00 -5.24
CA LYS A 169 11.74 -5.62 -4.96
C LYS A 169 12.80 -4.93 -5.81
N PHE A 170 13.88 -4.45 -5.19
CA PHE A 170 14.94 -3.67 -5.86
C PHE A 170 14.42 -2.49 -6.71
N GLY A 171 13.30 -1.88 -6.29
CA GLY A 171 12.67 -0.77 -6.99
C GLY A 171 11.75 -1.17 -8.15
N LEU A 172 11.68 -2.44 -8.54
CA LEU A 172 10.77 -2.93 -9.57
C LEU A 172 9.44 -3.39 -8.96
N PRO A 173 8.28 -3.07 -9.56
CA PRO A 173 6.99 -3.58 -9.10
C PRO A 173 6.93 -5.09 -9.28
N VAL A 174 6.57 -5.80 -8.22
CA VAL A 174 6.45 -7.27 -8.21
C VAL A 174 5.05 -7.75 -7.87
N ALA A 175 4.26 -6.94 -7.19
CA ALA A 175 2.84 -7.20 -6.95
C ALA A 175 2.07 -5.89 -6.76
N GLU A 176 0.76 -5.96 -6.99
CA GLU A 176 -0.20 -4.91 -6.67
C GLU A 176 -1.38 -5.53 -5.93
N LEU A 177 -1.93 -4.83 -4.96
CA LEU A 177 -3.12 -5.22 -4.23
C LEU A 177 -4.18 -4.14 -4.45
N ILE A 178 -5.40 -4.57 -4.75
CA ILE A 178 -6.60 -3.73 -4.72
C ILE A 178 -7.56 -4.36 -3.74
N ALA A 179 -8.05 -3.57 -2.78
CA ALA A 179 -9.02 -4.05 -1.82
C ALA A 179 -10.07 -2.99 -1.48
N THR A 180 -11.17 -3.46 -0.92
CA THR A 180 -12.22 -2.63 -0.33
C THR A 180 -12.35 -3.00 1.13
N MET A 181 -12.46 -2.00 2.00
CA MET A 181 -12.75 -2.19 3.42
C MET A 181 -14.06 -1.49 3.75
N ARG A 182 -14.96 -2.20 4.43
CA ARG A 182 -16.27 -1.67 4.85
C ARG A 182 -16.57 -2.06 6.28
N LYS A 183 -17.25 -1.18 7.03
CA LYS A 183 -17.74 -1.51 8.37
C LYS A 183 -18.71 -2.68 8.28
N VAL A 184 -18.62 -3.58 9.24
CA VAL A 184 -19.68 -4.58 9.47
C VAL A 184 -20.74 -3.91 10.33
N VAL A 185 -21.97 -3.83 9.80
CA VAL A 185 -23.14 -3.25 10.48
C VAL A 185 -23.88 -4.34 11.22
#